data_AF-A0A1X2KGP9-F1
#
_entry.id   AF-A0A1X2KGP9-F1
#
_cell.length_a   1.000
_cell.length_b   1.000
_cell.length_c   1.000
_cell.angle_alpha   90.00
_cell.angle_beta   90.00
_cell.angle_gamma   90.00
#
_symmetry.space_group_name_H-M   'P 1'
#
loop_
_entity.id
_entity.type
_entity.pdbx_description
1 polymer ?
#
loop_
_entity_poly.entity_id
_entity_poly.type
_entity_poly.pdbx_seq_one_letter_code
_entity_poly.pdbx_strand_id
1 'polypeptide(L)'
;VRWTAEGALDYLGRADTQVKLRGQRIELGEIENTLLACPQVVQAAASVHHSDTGPHLVGYITLEHTSTADHDAEVVDEWQQLYDDLYDAEIEAPGFGMDFRGWNSSYTDEPIPLDEMVEWRSATVNRINALRPQRVLELGVGSGLLLSQIAPNCGEYWG
;
A
#
# COMPACT_ATOMS: atom_id res chain seq x y z
N VAL A 1 -3.35 -9.68 -44.44
CA VAL A 1 -2.87 -9.13 -45.74
C VAL A 1 -4.04 -8.61 -46.54
N ARG A 2 -3.84 -7.60 -47.39
CA ARG A 2 -4.87 -7.02 -48.28
C ARG A 2 -4.27 -6.82 -49.67
N TRP A 3 -5.09 -6.98 -50.72
CA TRP A 3 -4.69 -6.62 -52.08
C TRP A 3 -5.10 -5.17 -52.39
N THR A 4 -4.20 -4.40 -52.99
CA THR A 4 -4.48 -3.04 -53.47
C THR A 4 -5.21 -3.09 -54.82
N ALA A 5 -5.80 -1.96 -55.24
CA ALA A 5 -6.51 -1.86 -56.52
C ALA A 5 -5.56 -2.09 -57.72
N GLU A 6 -4.27 -1.86 -57.52
CA GLU A 6 -3.19 -2.06 -58.48
C GLU A 6 -2.64 -3.51 -58.49
N GLY A 7 -3.22 -4.40 -57.68
CA GLY A 7 -2.78 -5.81 -57.61
C GLY A 7 -1.50 -6.03 -56.81
N ALA A 8 -1.11 -5.08 -55.96
CA ALA A 8 -0.02 -5.27 -55.00
C ALA A 8 -0.55 -5.86 -53.67
N LEU A 9 0.32 -6.54 -52.93
CA LEU A 9 -0.04 -7.22 -51.69
C LEU A 9 0.47 -6.42 -50.48
N ASP A 10 -0.47 -5.80 -49.75
CA ASP A 10 -0.21 -5.05 -48.52
C ASP A 10 -0.16 -6.00 -47.31
N TYR A 11 0.97 -5.95 -46.61
CA TYR A 11 1.15 -6.65 -45.35
C TYR A 11 0.51 -5.86 -44.21
N LEU A 12 -0.67 -6.29 -43.77
CA LEU A 12 -1.47 -5.66 -42.70
C LEU A 12 -0.95 -5.95 -41.27
N GLY A 13 0.29 -6.39 -41.11
CA GLY A 13 0.80 -6.87 -39.83
C GLY A 13 0.34 -8.30 -39.50
N ARG A 14 0.57 -8.71 -38.26
CA ARG A 14 0.30 -10.06 -37.76
C ARG A 14 -0.93 -10.07 -36.87
N ALA A 15 -1.68 -11.17 -36.90
CA ALA A 15 -2.75 -11.44 -35.94
C ALA A 15 -2.22 -12.05 -34.62
N ASP A 16 -0.94 -12.43 -34.58
CA ASP A 16 -0.27 -13.01 -33.41
C ASP A 16 0.44 -11.91 -32.58
N THR A 17 0.63 -12.16 -31.28
CA THR A 17 1.27 -11.25 -30.32
C THR A 17 2.81 -11.24 -30.45
N GLN A 18 3.32 -11.64 -31.60
CA GLN A 18 4.73 -11.88 -31.79
C GLN A 18 5.52 -10.62 -32.11
N VAL A 19 6.65 -10.44 -31.44
CA VAL A 19 7.49 -9.24 -31.58
C VAL A 19 8.88 -9.56 -32.12
N LYS A 20 9.52 -8.55 -32.73
CA LYS A 20 10.95 -8.58 -33.06
C LYS A 20 11.69 -7.64 -32.13
N LEU A 21 12.65 -8.17 -31.37
CA LEU A 21 13.48 -7.41 -30.46
C LEU A 21 14.95 -7.68 -30.76
N ARG A 22 15.71 -6.66 -31.15
CA ARG A 22 17.14 -6.78 -31.48
C ARG A 22 17.45 -7.93 -32.46
N GLY A 23 16.62 -8.08 -33.48
CA GLY A 23 16.73 -9.13 -34.50
C GLY A 23 16.19 -10.51 -34.09
N GLN A 24 15.82 -10.70 -32.82
CA GLN A 24 15.24 -11.94 -32.31
C GLN A 24 13.72 -11.91 -32.42
N ARG A 25 13.14 -13.06 -32.76
CA ARG A 25 11.70 -13.26 -32.88
C ARG A 25 11.20 -13.88 -31.57
N ILE A 26 10.39 -13.13 -30.81
CA ILE A 26 9.95 -13.49 -29.45
C ILE A 26 8.44 -13.68 -29.45
N GLU A 27 7.97 -14.81 -28.93
CA GLU A 27 6.56 -15.07 -28.65
C GLU A 27 6.24 -14.56 -27.24
N LEU A 28 5.45 -13.48 -27.11
CA LEU A 28 5.14 -12.91 -25.79
C LEU A 28 4.40 -13.89 -24.88
N GLY A 29 3.54 -14.74 -25.44
CA GLY A 29 2.84 -15.78 -24.69
C GLY A 29 3.77 -16.85 -24.09
N GLU A 30 4.94 -17.10 -24.69
CA GLU A 30 5.94 -18.01 -24.09
C GLU A 30 6.55 -17.39 -22.84
N ILE A 31 6.80 -16.08 -22.86
CA ILE A 31 7.29 -15.33 -21.70
C ILE A 31 6.24 -15.32 -20.59
N GLU A 32 4.98 -15.02 -20.93
CA GLU A 32 3.86 -15.03 -19.98
C GLU A 32 3.68 -16.41 -19.34
N ASN A 33 3.67 -17.48 -20.12
CA ASN A 33 3.57 -18.85 -19.60
C ASN A 33 4.78 -19.22 -18.73
N THR A 34 5.98 -18.77 -19.09
CA THR A 34 7.19 -18.97 -18.26
C THR A 34 7.06 -18.27 -16.91
N LEU A 35 6.54 -17.04 -16.90
CA LEU A 35 6.28 -16.28 -15.67
C LEU A 35 5.18 -16.95 -14.82
N LEU A 36 4.12 -17.44 -15.46
CA LEU A 36 3.03 -18.18 -14.79
C LEU A 36 3.47 -19.52 -14.22
N ALA A 37 4.60 -20.08 -14.66
CA ALA A 37 5.17 -21.29 -14.07
C ALA A 37 5.86 -21.01 -12.72
N CYS A 38 6.11 -19.76 -12.37
CA CYS A 38 6.60 -19.38 -11.04
C CYS A 38 5.48 -19.55 -10.01
N PRO A 39 5.68 -20.30 -8.91
CA PRO A 39 4.59 -20.67 -7.98
C PRO A 39 3.77 -19.52 -7.41
N GLN A 40 4.38 -18.33 -7.24
CA GLN A 40 3.74 -17.17 -6.63
C GLN A 40 3.05 -16.26 -7.65
N VAL A 41 3.18 -16.49 -8.96
CA VAL A 41 2.62 -15.60 -9.99
C VAL A 41 1.22 -16.06 -10.37
N VAL A 42 0.23 -15.18 -10.19
CA VAL A 42 -1.19 -15.48 -10.50
C VAL A 42 -1.55 -15.03 -11.91
N GLN A 43 -1.02 -13.89 -12.33
CA GLN A 43 -1.23 -13.34 -13.66
C GLN A 43 0.09 -12.80 -14.19
N ALA A 44 0.32 -12.96 -15.49
CA ALA A 44 1.46 -12.38 -16.19
C ALA A 44 1.01 -11.74 -17.51
N ALA A 45 1.63 -10.62 -17.86
CA ALA A 45 1.49 -9.97 -19.16
C ALA A 45 2.86 -9.50 -19.64
N ALA A 46 3.24 -9.83 -20.87
CA ALA A 46 4.50 -9.41 -21.46
C ALA A 46 4.25 -8.36 -22.55
N SER A 47 5.10 -7.33 -22.61
CA SER A 47 5.01 -6.28 -23.63
C SER A 47 6.38 -5.74 -24.00
N VAL A 48 6.48 -5.08 -25.16
CA VAL A 48 7.70 -4.37 -25.55
C VAL A 48 7.53 -2.89 -25.23
N HIS A 49 8.36 -2.39 -24.32
CA HIS A 49 8.45 -0.97 -24.01
C HIS A 49 9.57 -0.32 -24.82
N HIS A 50 9.32 0.89 -25.32
CA HIS A 50 10.27 1.66 -26.12
C HIS A 50 10.76 2.85 -25.29
N SER A 51 12.05 2.85 -24.95
CA SER A 51 12.72 3.97 -24.27
C SER A 51 13.74 4.63 -25.19
N ASP A 52 14.34 5.74 -24.74
CA ASP A 52 15.41 6.45 -25.45
C ASP A 52 16.65 5.57 -25.73
N THR A 53 16.84 4.52 -24.93
CA THR A 53 17.89 3.50 -25.08
C THR A 53 17.52 2.35 -26.02
N GLY A 54 16.32 2.40 -26.61
CA GLY A 54 15.78 1.39 -27.52
C GLY A 54 14.73 0.46 -26.90
N PRO A 55 14.18 -0.47 -27.69
CA PRO A 55 13.13 -1.36 -27.22
C PRO A 55 13.66 -2.40 -26.21
N HIS A 56 12.84 -2.72 -25.22
CA HIS A 56 13.08 -3.77 -24.23
C HIS A 56 11.78 -4.51 -23.87
N LEU A 57 11.93 -5.75 -23.43
CA LEU A 57 10.83 -6.59 -22.97
C LEU A 57 10.52 -6.27 -21.51
N VAL A 58 9.24 -6.10 -21.18
CA VAL A 58 8.73 -5.87 -19.82
C VAL A 58 7.70 -6.94 -19.50
N GLY A 59 7.84 -7.58 -18.34
CA GLY A 59 6.86 -8.49 -17.78
C GLY A 59 6.17 -7.84 -16.58
N TYR A 60 4.84 -7.77 -16.62
CA TYR A 60 4.00 -7.39 -15.49
C TYR A 60 3.47 -8.66 -14.85
N ILE A 61 3.52 -8.73 -13.52
CA ILE A 61 3.02 -9.87 -12.77
C ILE A 61 2.12 -9.40 -11.62
N THR A 62 1.18 -10.24 -11.25
CA THR A 62 0.51 -10.18 -9.95
C THR A 62 0.95 -11.38 -9.13
N LEU A 63 1.17 -11.15 -7.84
CA LEU A 63 1.55 -12.21 -6.92
C LEU A 63 0.33 -12.73 -6.18
N GLU A 64 0.37 -14.01 -5.84
CA GLU A 64 -0.57 -14.57 -4.88
C GLU A 64 -0.26 -13.95 -3.52
N HIS A 65 -1.25 -13.27 -2.94
CA HIS A 65 -1.14 -12.78 -1.56
C HIS A 65 -1.37 -13.93 -0.60
N THR A 66 -0.38 -14.81 -0.46
CA THR A 66 -0.36 -15.80 0.62
C THR A 66 0.27 -15.14 1.84
N SER A 67 -0.55 -14.58 2.72
CA SER A 67 -0.07 -14.29 4.08
C SER A 67 0.04 -15.61 4.83
N THR A 68 1.24 -15.92 5.31
CA THR A 68 1.45 -17.03 6.24
C THR A 68 1.40 -16.49 7.67
N ALA A 69 1.04 -17.32 8.64
CA ALA A 69 1.07 -16.90 10.04
C ALA A 69 2.47 -16.44 10.48
N ASP A 70 3.53 -17.03 9.91
CA ASP A 70 4.92 -16.61 10.15
C ASP A 70 5.18 -15.22 9.56
N HIS A 71 4.71 -14.94 8.34
CA HIS A 71 4.84 -13.61 7.74
C HIS A 71 4.03 -12.56 8.50
N ASP A 72 2.82 -12.89 8.94
CA ASP A 72 1.99 -12.00 9.76
C ASP A 72 2.70 -11.68 11.10
N ALA A 73 3.33 -12.68 11.72
CA ALA A 73 4.11 -12.48 12.94
C ALA A 73 5.34 -11.59 12.71
N GLU A 74 6.09 -11.81 11.63
CA GLU A 74 7.21 -10.95 11.25
C GLU A 74 6.77 -9.49 11.05
N VAL A 75 5.65 -9.27 10.35
CA VAL A 75 5.10 -7.92 10.15
C VAL A 75 4.73 -7.27 11.49
N VAL A 76 4.10 -8.02 12.40
CA VAL A 76 3.78 -7.50 13.74
C VAL A 76 5.05 -7.14 14.53
N ASP A 77 6.09 -7.98 14.47
CA ASP A 77 7.36 -7.73 15.14
C ASP A 77 8.07 -6.49 14.57
N GLU A 78 8.05 -6.28 13.26
CA GLU A 78 8.58 -5.07 12.60
C GLU A 78 7.84 -3.82 13.07
N TRP A 79 6.51 -3.86 13.11
CA TRP A 79 5.71 -2.75 13.63
C TRP A 79 6.00 -2.48 15.10
N GLN A 80 6.14 -3.52 15.92
CA GLN A 80 6.46 -3.35 17.34
C GLN A 80 7.81 -2.63 17.52
N GLN A 81 8.85 -3.02 16.78
CA GLN A 81 10.15 -2.36 16.84
C GLN A 81 10.06 -0.87 16.46
N LEU A 82 9.32 -0.53 15.40
CA LEU A 82 9.11 0.86 14.99
C LEU A 82 8.38 1.69 16.06
N TYR A 83 7.40 1.10 16.75
CA TYR A 83 6.69 1.76 17.84
C TYR A 83 7.56 1.93 19.08
N ASP A 84 8.32 0.90 19.45
CA ASP A 84 9.25 0.95 20.59
C ASP A 84 10.28 2.09 20.37
N ASP A 85 10.89 2.18 19.19
CA ASP A 85 11.83 3.25 18.84
C ASP A 85 11.19 4.66 18.90
N LEU A 86 9.93 4.79 18.47
CA LEU A 86 9.21 6.06 18.48
C LEU A 86 8.85 6.51 19.90
N TYR A 87 8.49 5.57 20.78
CA TYR A 87 8.09 5.86 22.15
C TYR A 87 9.27 6.00 23.12
N ASP A 88 10.39 5.31 22.88
CA ASP A 88 11.59 5.34 23.73
C ASP A 88 12.51 6.54 23.45
N ALA A 89 12.32 7.28 22.35
CA ALA A 89 13.09 8.48 22.07
C ALA A 89 12.97 9.49 23.24
N GLU A 90 14.09 9.79 23.91
CA GLU A 90 14.27 10.69 25.08
C GLU A 90 13.83 12.15 24.81
N ILE A 91 12.56 12.35 24.51
CA ILE A 91 11.93 13.64 24.24
C ILE A 91 10.94 13.88 25.38
N GLU A 92 10.90 15.11 25.88
CA GLU A 92 9.96 15.54 26.91
C GLU A 92 8.53 15.16 26.48
N ALA A 93 7.96 14.16 27.15
CA ALA A 93 6.68 13.59 26.74
C ALA A 93 5.61 14.70 26.79
N PRO A 94 4.87 14.93 25.69
CA PRO A 94 3.74 15.83 25.70
C PRO A 94 2.80 15.46 26.85
N GLY A 95 2.04 16.45 27.35
CA GLY A 95 1.04 16.19 28.39
C GLY A 95 0.12 15.02 28.00
N PHE A 96 -0.35 14.27 28.99
CA PHE A 96 -1.22 13.11 28.78
C PHE A 96 -2.38 13.43 27.82
N GLY A 97 -2.53 12.64 26.75
CA GLY A 97 -3.53 12.86 25.71
C GLY A 97 -3.19 13.92 24.67
N MET A 98 -1.96 14.44 24.63
CA MET A 98 -1.49 15.47 23.69
C MET A 98 -0.29 15.02 22.84
N ASP A 99 0.06 13.74 22.87
CA ASP A 99 1.13 13.19 22.04
C ASP A 99 0.62 12.79 20.66
N PHE A 100 0.77 13.72 19.71
CA PHE A 100 0.40 13.57 18.29
C PHE A 100 1.59 13.24 17.39
N ARG A 101 2.72 12.76 17.96
CA ARG A 101 3.89 12.38 17.16
C ARG A 101 3.54 11.28 16.15
N GLY A 102 4.26 11.26 15.03
CA GLY A 102 4.07 10.28 13.94
C GLY A 102 3.08 10.71 12.85
N TRP A 103 2.42 11.86 12.99
CA TRP A 103 1.51 12.40 11.98
C TRP A 103 2.19 13.48 11.13
N ASN A 104 2.76 13.04 10.01
CA ASN A 104 3.34 13.92 8.99
C ASN A 104 2.48 13.90 7.72
N SER A 105 2.42 15.04 7.04
CA SER A 105 1.74 15.17 5.76
C SER A 105 2.49 14.42 4.66
N SER A 106 1.84 13.50 3.95
CA SER A 106 2.46 12.80 2.80
C SER A 106 2.77 13.72 1.60
N TYR A 107 2.37 14.99 1.65
CA TYR A 107 2.68 15.98 0.60
C TYR A 107 3.93 16.80 0.90
N THR A 108 4.20 17.05 2.19
CA THR A 108 5.27 17.97 2.63
C THR A 108 6.31 17.30 3.52
N ASP A 109 6.03 16.09 4.00
CA ASP A 109 6.78 15.36 5.03
C ASP A 109 6.93 16.11 6.37
N GLU A 110 6.23 17.24 6.53
CA GLU A 110 6.22 18.05 7.75
C GLU A 110 5.12 17.58 8.72
N PRO A 111 5.30 17.81 10.04
CA PRO A 111 4.26 17.55 11.03
C PRO A 111 2.97 18.29 10.71
N ILE A 112 1.83 17.59 10.84
CA ILE A 112 0.51 18.19 10.67
C ILE A 112 0.30 19.24 11.79
N PRO A 113 -0.27 20.42 11.49
CA PRO A 113 -0.55 21.43 12.51
C PRO A 113 -1.35 20.89 13.70
N LEU A 114 -0.97 21.31 14.91
CA LEU A 114 -1.52 20.78 16.15
C LEU A 114 -3.03 21.04 16.29
N ASP A 115 -3.52 22.19 15.82
CA ASP A 115 -4.93 22.55 15.82
C ASP A 115 -5.76 21.61 14.94
N GLU A 116 -5.27 21.25 13.76
CA GLU A 116 -5.89 20.24 12.89
C GLU A 116 -5.94 18.87 13.57
N MET A 117 -4.85 18.46 14.22
CA MET A 117 -4.79 17.19 14.95
C MET A 117 -5.74 17.16 16.16
N VAL A 118 -5.86 18.28 16.88
CA VAL A 118 -6.81 18.43 17.99
C VAL A 118 -8.25 18.41 17.48
N GLU A 119 -8.55 19.04 16.34
CA GLU A 119 -9.86 18.99 15.71
C GLU A 119 -10.22 17.55 15.31
N TRP A 120 -9.31 16.84 14.65
CA TRP A 120 -9.47 15.43 14.28
C TRP A 120 -9.80 14.54 15.48
N ARG A 121 -9.03 14.66 16.57
CA ARG A 121 -9.28 13.91 17.82
C ARG A 121 -10.65 14.25 18.38
N SER A 122 -10.98 15.55 18.44
CA SER A 122 -12.23 16.04 19.02
C SER A 122 -13.45 15.53 18.24
N ALA A 123 -13.37 15.51 16.91
CA ALA A 123 -14.41 14.96 16.06
C ALA A 123 -14.66 13.46 16.35
N THR A 124 -13.59 12.68 16.54
CA THR A 124 -13.67 11.26 16.89
C THR A 124 -14.25 11.04 18.28
N VAL A 125 -13.76 11.76 19.28
CA VAL A 125 -14.27 11.72 20.67
C VAL A 125 -15.74 12.09 20.73
N ASN A 126 -16.17 13.15 20.04
CA ASN A 126 -17.56 13.58 20.02
C ASN A 126 -18.49 12.52 19.43
N ARG A 127 -18.07 11.84 18.36
CA ARG A 127 -18.82 10.73 17.76
C ARG A 127 -18.98 9.56 18.73
N ILE A 128 -17.93 9.21 19.47
CA ILE A 128 -17.98 8.14 20.46
C ILE A 128 -18.88 8.53 21.64
N ASN A 129 -18.67 9.72 22.22
CA ASN A 129 -19.46 10.21 23.35
C ASN A 129 -20.95 10.38 23.02
N ALA A 130 -21.29 10.70 21.76
CA ALA A 130 -22.70 10.75 21.32
C ALA A 130 -23.43 9.41 21.48
N LEU A 131 -22.71 8.28 21.46
CA LEU A 131 -23.26 6.95 21.72
C LEU A 131 -23.47 6.67 23.21
N ARG A 132 -23.01 7.56 24.10
CA ARG A 132 -23.06 7.43 25.57
C ARG A 132 -22.51 6.09 26.07
N PRO A 133 -21.26 5.73 25.70
CA PRO A 133 -20.70 4.43 26.03
C PRO A 133 -20.57 4.26 27.55
N GLN A 134 -20.85 3.05 28.03
CA GLN A 134 -20.65 2.69 29.44
C GLN A 134 -19.41 1.84 29.64
N ARG A 135 -19.06 0.99 28.67
CA ARG A 135 -17.91 0.09 28.71
C ARG A 135 -17.17 0.22 27.39
N VAL A 136 -15.91 0.63 27.43
CA VAL A 136 -15.09 0.87 26.25
C VAL A 136 -13.87 -0.03 26.28
N LEU A 137 -13.56 -0.65 25.14
CA LEU A 137 -12.29 -1.32 24.87
C LEU A 137 -11.64 -0.60 23.70
N GLU A 138 -10.47 -0.01 23.94
CA GLU A 138 -9.60 0.56 22.91
C GLU A 138 -8.51 -0.47 22.58
N LEU A 139 -8.36 -0.78 21.29
CA LEU A 139 -7.27 -1.63 20.81
C LEU A 139 -6.17 -0.72 20.28
N GLY A 140 -4.96 -0.83 20.84
CA GLY A 140 -3.85 0.06 20.50
C GLY A 140 -4.01 1.46 21.10
N VAL A 141 -4.18 1.54 22.42
CA VAL A 141 -4.35 2.80 23.18
C VAL A 141 -3.25 3.83 22.93
N GLY A 142 -2.03 3.37 22.62
CA GLY A 142 -0.86 4.21 22.40
C GLY A 142 -0.64 5.18 23.56
N SER A 143 -0.44 6.46 23.23
CA SER A 143 -0.22 7.54 24.21
C SER A 143 -1.49 8.03 24.92
N GLY A 144 -2.66 7.42 24.64
CA GLY A 144 -3.93 7.74 25.30
C GLY A 144 -4.66 8.95 24.72
N LEU A 145 -4.52 9.23 23.43
CA LEU A 145 -5.21 10.35 22.75
C LEU A 145 -6.72 10.29 22.94
N LEU A 146 -7.35 9.12 22.76
CA LEU A 146 -8.80 8.95 22.96
C LEU A 146 -9.12 8.62 24.42
N LEU A 147 -8.35 7.73 25.04
CA LEU A 147 -8.51 7.35 26.45
C LEU A 147 -8.62 8.58 27.36
N SER A 148 -7.73 9.57 27.21
CA SER A 148 -7.74 10.79 28.04
C SER A 148 -9.05 11.59 27.99
N GLN A 149 -9.83 11.45 26.91
CA GLN A 149 -11.07 12.20 26.68
C GLN A 149 -12.33 11.37 26.94
N ILE A 150 -12.26 10.05 26.74
CA ILE A 150 -13.42 9.15 26.81
C ILE A 150 -13.55 8.50 28.19
N ALA A 151 -12.43 8.08 28.79
CA ALA A 151 -12.44 7.38 30.08
C ALA A 151 -13.20 8.13 31.19
N PRO A 152 -13.11 9.48 31.31
CA PRO A 152 -13.88 10.22 32.31
C PRO A 152 -15.41 10.19 32.11
N ASN A 153 -15.87 9.81 30.92
CA ASN A 153 -17.27 9.90 30.50
C ASN A 153 -17.95 8.52 30.36
N CYS A 154 -17.26 7.43 30.69
CA CYS A 154 -17.80 6.07 30.68
C CYS A 154 -17.64 5.41 32.06
N GLY A 155 -18.40 4.34 32.31
CA GLY A 155 -18.30 3.58 33.56
C GLY A 155 -17.06 2.69 33.66
N GLU A 156 -16.56 2.20 32.52
CA GLU A 156 -15.44 1.28 32.44
C GLU A 156 -14.65 1.49 31.13
N TYR A 157 -13.31 1.53 31.22
CA TYR A 157 -12.41 1.70 30.08
C TYR A 157 -11.26 0.69 30.16
N TRP A 158 -11.02 -0.03 29.07
CA TRP A 158 -9.92 -0.97 28.88
C TRP A 158 -9.11 -0.52 27.66
N GLY A 159 -7.78 -0.48 27.78
CA GLY A 159 -6.86 -0.06 26.72
C GLY A 159 -5.61 -0.93 26.71
#